data_AF-A0AAD5VCE9-F1
#
_entry.id   AF-A0AAD5VCE9-F1
#
_cell.length_a   1.000
_cell.length_b   1.000
_cell.length_c   1.000
_cell.angle_alpha   90.00
_cell.angle_beta   90.00
_cell.angle_gamma   90.00
#
_symmetry.space_group_name_H-M   'P 1'
#
loop_
_entity.id
_entity.type
_entity.pdbx_description
1 polymer ?
#
loop_
_entity_poly.entity_id
_entity_poly.type
_entity_poly.pdbx_seq_one_letter_code
_entity_poly.pdbx_strand_id
1 'polypeptide(L)'
;MPVSAVVPKFFGYYVLDPDYECDDAEARSPILLMEDCGKPIVARNMDKESRVDCYALINRLHFAGYHHNSVFERNIVVQPGPLTAPPDARSIENPSYRVIDFGRTNCLEMWTKDYLRRHRDEDEDEMKVIAKSRFSGNLKSERGYAKEELRLHLYNDI
;
A
#
# COMPACT_ATOMS: atom_id res chain seq x y z
N MET A 1 2.09 20.72 0.57
CA MET A 1 0.87 19.88 0.66
C MET A 1 0.87 19.19 2.02
N PRO A 2 -0.18 19.35 2.87
CA PRO A 2 -0.32 18.49 4.04
C PRO A 2 -0.36 17.02 3.60
N VAL A 3 0.39 16.18 4.29
CA VAL A 3 0.63 14.80 3.85
C VAL A 3 -0.58 13.94 4.20
N SER A 4 -1.39 13.56 3.21
CA SER A 4 -2.54 12.67 3.41
C SER A 4 -2.07 11.28 3.90
N ALA A 5 -2.92 10.52 4.60
CA ALA A 5 -2.54 9.17 5.04
C ALA A 5 -2.31 8.24 3.83
N VAL A 6 -1.30 7.35 3.92
CA VAL A 6 -0.97 6.40 2.83
C VAL A 6 -1.94 5.23 2.80
N VAL A 7 -2.25 4.69 3.98
CA VAL A 7 -3.03 3.47 4.18
C VAL A 7 -4.35 3.78 4.87
N PRO A 8 -5.41 2.96 4.69
CA PRO A 8 -6.69 3.11 5.39
C PRO A 8 -6.52 3.13 6.90
N LYS A 9 -7.40 3.86 7.59
CA LYS A 9 -7.52 3.73 9.04
C LYS A 9 -8.03 2.33 9.40
N PHE A 10 -7.33 1.65 10.31
CA PHE A 10 -7.74 0.37 10.88
C PHE A 10 -8.64 0.61 12.10
N PHE A 11 -9.79 -0.08 12.16
CA PHE A 11 -10.73 0.03 13.27
C PHE A 11 -10.76 -1.21 14.15
N GLY A 12 -10.44 -2.39 13.60
CA GLY A 12 -10.39 -3.62 14.37
C GLY A 12 -10.28 -4.86 13.51
N TYR A 13 -9.83 -5.94 14.15
CA TYR A 13 -9.83 -7.29 13.61
C TYR A 13 -10.63 -8.17 14.57
N TYR A 14 -11.76 -8.67 14.08
CA TYR A 14 -12.72 -9.40 14.89
C TYR A 14 -12.67 -10.86 14.51
N VAL A 15 -12.31 -11.69 15.50
CA VAL A 15 -12.39 -13.14 15.41
C VAL A 15 -13.61 -13.55 16.21
N LEU A 16 -14.44 -14.40 15.62
CA LEU A 16 -15.61 -14.91 16.31
C LEU A 16 -15.18 -15.89 17.39
N ASP A 17 -15.90 -15.86 18.51
CA ASP A 17 -15.65 -16.77 19.61
C ASP A 17 -15.87 -18.22 19.12
N PRO A 18 -14.86 -19.09 19.22
CA PRO A 18 -15.00 -20.50 18.84
C PRO A 18 -16.12 -21.21 19.61
N ASP A 19 -16.47 -20.73 20.81
CA ASP A 19 -17.50 -21.32 21.67
C ASP A 19 -18.92 -20.78 21.37
N TYR A 20 -19.06 -19.90 20.37
CA TYR A 20 -20.37 -19.40 19.95
C TYR A 20 -21.08 -20.47 19.11
N GLU A 21 -21.98 -21.23 19.74
CA GLU A 21 -22.82 -22.23 19.07
C GLU A 21 -23.60 -21.58 17.93
N CYS A 22 -23.21 -21.94 16.71
CA CYS A 22 -23.88 -21.59 15.48
C CYS A 22 -24.15 -22.89 14.75
N ASP A 23 -25.41 -23.16 14.44
CA ASP A 23 -25.85 -24.38 13.73
C ASP A 23 -25.17 -24.56 12.35
N ASP A 24 -24.64 -23.47 11.77
CA ASP A 24 -23.83 -23.51 10.55
C ASP A 24 -22.33 -23.61 10.90
N ALA A 25 -21.83 -24.84 11.01
CA ALA A 25 -20.42 -25.18 11.25
C ALA A 25 -19.47 -24.85 10.07
N GLU A 26 -19.85 -23.95 9.17
CA GLU A 26 -18.95 -23.40 8.16
C GLU A 26 -18.10 -22.33 8.84
N ALA A 27 -16.80 -22.64 9.00
CA ALA A 27 -15.80 -21.79 9.63
C ALA A 27 -15.93 -20.32 9.21
N ARG A 28 -16.50 -19.49 10.08
CA ARG A 28 -16.74 -18.08 9.78
C ARG A 28 -15.39 -17.37 9.68
N SER A 29 -15.18 -16.64 8.58
CA SER A 29 -13.94 -15.91 8.35
C SER A 29 -13.80 -14.72 9.31
N PRO A 30 -12.58 -14.43 9.80
CA PRO A 30 -12.33 -13.20 10.55
C PRO A 30 -12.73 -11.93 9.79
N ILE A 31 -13.18 -10.91 10.51
CA ILE A 31 -13.60 -9.63 9.93
C ILE A 31 -12.51 -8.58 10.16
N LEU A 32 -12.06 -7.95 9.07
CA LEU A 32 -11.14 -6.82 9.10
C LEU A 32 -11.91 -5.52 8.82
N LEU A 33 -12.07 -4.68 9.85
CA LEU A 33 -12.79 -3.40 9.74
C LEU A 33 -11.82 -2.25 9.45
N MET A 34 -12.05 -1.55 8.34
CA MET A 34 -11.20 -0.45 7.86
C MET A 34 -12.02 0.73 7.33
N GLU A 35 -11.36 1.87 7.16
CA GLU A 35 -11.87 3.06 6.49
C GLU A 35 -12.48 2.73 5.12
N ASP A 36 -13.69 3.22 4.84
CA ASP A 36 -14.20 3.30 3.49
C ASP A 36 -13.43 4.39 2.74
N CYS A 37 -12.61 3.95 1.80
CA CYS A 37 -11.67 4.81 1.07
C CYS A 37 -12.17 5.15 -0.34
N GLY A 38 -13.44 4.85 -0.64
CA GLY A 38 -14.08 5.16 -1.91
C GLY A 38 -13.81 4.10 -2.99
N LYS A 39 -13.51 4.56 -4.21
CA LYS A 39 -13.49 3.70 -5.40
C LYS A 39 -12.07 3.58 -5.96
N PRO A 40 -11.73 2.46 -6.62
CA PRO A 40 -10.49 2.36 -7.39
C PRO A 40 -10.28 3.54 -8.35
N ILE A 41 -9.03 3.95 -8.51
CA ILE A 41 -8.64 4.91 -9.54
C ILE A 41 -8.80 4.29 -10.93
N VAL A 42 -8.88 5.15 -11.94
CA VAL A 42 -8.85 4.76 -13.35
C VAL A 42 -7.73 5.57 -14.00
N ALA A 43 -6.55 4.95 -14.15
CA ALA A 43 -5.31 5.65 -14.50
C ALA A 43 -5.44 6.53 -15.75
N ARG A 44 -6.09 5.98 -16.79
CA ARG A 44 -6.30 6.64 -18.09
C ARG A 44 -7.10 7.95 -18.01
N ASN A 45 -7.85 8.17 -16.92
CA ASN A 45 -8.68 9.36 -16.74
C ASN A 45 -8.04 10.38 -15.81
N MET A 46 -6.85 10.10 -15.27
CA MET A 46 -6.20 10.96 -14.28
C MET A 46 -5.31 12.00 -14.94
N ASP A 47 -5.36 13.22 -14.42
CA ASP A 47 -4.38 14.23 -14.77
C ASP A 47 -2.98 13.90 -14.20
N LYS A 48 -2.00 14.69 -14.63
CA LYS A 48 -0.60 14.49 -14.23
C LYS A 48 -0.41 14.68 -12.72
N GLU A 49 -1.11 15.63 -12.11
CA GLU A 49 -0.95 15.96 -10.68
C GLU A 49 -1.46 14.82 -9.79
N SER A 50 -2.65 14.29 -10.10
CA SER A 50 -3.25 13.14 -9.43
C SER A 50 -2.38 11.88 -9.55
N ARG A 51 -1.73 11.67 -10.71
CA ARG A 51 -0.78 10.57 -10.90
C ARG A 51 0.47 10.76 -10.04
N VAL A 52 0.97 11.99 -9.91
CA VAL A 52 2.09 12.33 -9.02
C VAL A 52 1.71 12.08 -7.56
N ASP A 53 0.48 12.41 -7.14
CA ASP A 53 0.01 12.15 -5.78
C ASP A 53 -0.06 10.65 -5.48
N CYS A 54 -0.57 9.84 -6.41
CA CYS A 54 -0.56 8.38 -6.27
C CYS A 54 0.86 7.82 -6.21
N TYR A 55 1.77 8.34 -7.04
CA TYR A 55 3.19 7.97 -6.98
C TYR A 55 3.81 8.33 -5.63
N ALA A 56 3.48 9.49 -5.08
CA ALA A 56 3.95 9.92 -3.77
C ALA A 56 3.47 9.00 -2.64
N LEU A 57 2.25 8.42 -2.72
CA LEU A 57 1.79 7.41 -1.77
C LEU A 57 2.68 6.17 -1.76
N ILE A 58 3.01 5.64 -2.95
CA ILE A 58 3.85 4.43 -3.08
C ILE A 58 5.26 4.68 -2.57
N ASN A 59 5.89 5.81 -2.92
CA ASN A 59 7.23 6.09 -2.37
C ASN A 59 7.19 6.25 -0.86
N ARG A 60 6.15 6.89 -0.31
CA ARG A 60 6.03 7.02 1.15
C ARG A 60 5.88 5.67 1.84
N LEU A 61 5.23 4.70 1.20
CA LEU A 61 5.18 3.31 1.66
C LEU A 61 6.59 2.67 1.64
N HIS A 62 7.34 2.86 0.55
CA HIS A 62 8.72 2.38 0.42
C HIS A 62 9.67 3.00 1.45
N PHE A 63 9.62 4.33 1.65
CA PHE A 63 10.36 5.05 2.67
C PHE A 63 10.03 4.57 4.09
N ALA A 64 8.79 4.11 4.32
CA ALA A 64 8.39 3.50 5.58
C ALA A 64 8.90 2.05 5.73
N GLY A 65 9.62 1.50 4.74
CA GLY A 65 10.19 0.17 4.77
C GLY A 65 9.25 -0.93 4.28
N TYR A 66 8.21 -0.60 3.51
CA TYR A 66 7.20 -1.56 3.03
C TYR A 66 7.14 -1.55 1.51
N HIS A 67 7.19 -2.73 0.88
CA HIS A 67 6.90 -2.93 -0.53
C HIS A 67 5.55 -3.61 -0.67
N HIS A 68 4.65 -3.02 -1.46
CA HIS A 68 3.28 -3.52 -1.59
C HIS A 68 3.22 -4.86 -2.35
N ASN A 69 4.07 -5.02 -3.38
CA ASN A 69 4.15 -6.18 -4.29
C ASN A 69 2.86 -6.45 -5.08
N SER A 70 1.95 -5.47 -5.15
CA SER A 70 0.68 -5.59 -5.86
C SER A 70 0.08 -4.23 -6.20
N VAL A 71 0.91 -3.30 -6.69
CA VAL A 71 0.44 -1.96 -7.09
C VAL A 71 -0.28 -2.04 -8.43
N PHE A 72 -1.62 -2.00 -8.36
CA PHE A 72 -2.51 -1.95 -9.51
C PHE A 72 -3.56 -0.85 -9.29
N GLU A 73 -4.18 -0.37 -10.37
CA GLU A 73 -5.25 0.65 -10.28
C GLU A 73 -6.36 0.26 -9.28
N ARG A 74 -6.74 -1.02 -9.23
CA ARG A 74 -7.72 -1.56 -8.26
C ARG A 74 -7.30 -1.39 -6.79
N ASN A 75 -6.01 -1.29 -6.53
CA ASN A 75 -5.41 -1.25 -5.20
C ASN A 75 -4.99 0.17 -4.79
N ILE A 76 -5.29 1.18 -5.61
CA ILE A 76 -5.23 2.58 -5.24
C ILE A 76 -6.64 3.14 -5.36
N VAL A 77 -7.17 3.66 -4.27
CA VAL A 77 -8.57 4.14 -4.19
C VAL A 77 -8.62 5.62 -3.90
N VAL A 78 -9.70 6.26 -4.33
CA VAL A 78 -9.96 7.68 -4.20
C VAL A 78 -11.34 7.94 -3.61
N GLN A 79 -11.40 8.92 -2.72
CA GLN A 79 -12.62 9.45 -2.13
C GLN A 79 -12.59 11.00 -2.10
N PRO A 80 -13.75 11.66 -1.98
CA PRO A 80 -13.81 13.10 -1.73
C PRO A 80 -13.00 13.49 -0.49
N GLY A 81 -12.25 14.59 -0.58
CA GLY A 81 -11.45 15.13 0.52
C GLY A 81 -11.62 16.64 0.71
N PRO A 82 -10.85 17.25 1.63
CA PRO A 82 -9.85 16.61 2.47
C PRO A 82 -10.50 15.86 3.63
N LEU A 83 -9.89 14.77 4.09
CA LEU A 83 -10.45 13.97 5.18
C LEU A 83 -10.36 14.64 6.56
N THR A 84 -9.69 15.78 6.65
CA THR A 84 -9.74 16.69 7.80
C THR A 84 -11.05 17.48 7.88
N ALA A 85 -11.84 17.52 6.81
CA ALA A 85 -13.16 18.15 6.76
C ALA A 85 -14.29 17.14 7.03
N PRO A 86 -15.47 17.59 7.52
CA PRO A 86 -16.65 16.74 7.63
C PRO A 86 -17.12 16.25 6.25
N PRO A 87 -17.80 15.09 6.15
CA PRO A 87 -18.15 14.44 4.87
C PRO A 87 -18.83 15.37 3.86
N ASP A 88 -19.73 16.21 4.34
CA ASP A 88 -20.58 17.15 3.60
C ASP A 88 -19.80 18.37 3.06
N ALA A 89 -18.58 18.61 3.55
CA ALA A 89 -17.65 19.60 3.02
C ALA A 89 -16.55 18.99 2.13
N ARG A 90 -16.59 17.68 1.85
CA ARG A 90 -15.60 16.99 1.02
C ARG A 90 -15.99 17.05 -0.44
N SER A 91 -14.99 17.18 -1.30
CA SER A 91 -15.17 17.23 -2.76
C SER A 91 -14.11 16.38 -3.46
N ILE A 92 -14.45 15.90 -4.67
CA ILE A 92 -13.48 15.25 -5.55
C ILE A 92 -12.47 16.24 -6.14
N GLU A 93 -12.75 17.55 -6.06
CA GLU A 93 -11.81 18.61 -6.42
C GLU A 93 -10.58 18.64 -5.50
N ASN A 94 -10.70 18.11 -4.29
CA ASN A 94 -9.59 17.92 -3.35
C ASN A 94 -9.52 16.45 -2.93
N PRO A 95 -9.14 15.54 -3.85
CA PRO A 95 -9.28 14.10 -3.64
C PRO A 95 -8.35 13.61 -2.55
N SER A 96 -8.75 12.53 -1.88
CA SER A 96 -7.91 11.81 -0.93
C SER A 96 -7.72 10.37 -1.38
N TYR A 97 -6.46 10.00 -1.60
CA TYR A 97 -6.06 8.69 -2.09
C TYR A 97 -5.61 7.76 -0.96
N ARG A 98 -5.74 6.45 -1.16
CA ARG A 98 -5.21 5.39 -0.30
C ARG A 98 -4.69 4.21 -1.11
N VAL A 99 -3.68 3.53 -0.57
CA VAL A 99 -3.24 2.21 -1.05
C VAL A 99 -3.95 1.14 -0.22
N ILE A 100 -4.53 0.13 -0.85
CA ILE A 100 -5.26 -0.98 -0.21
C ILE A 100 -4.73 -2.35 -0.67
N ASP A 101 -5.22 -3.43 -0.04
CA ASP A 101 -4.88 -4.82 -0.37
C ASP A 101 -3.43 -5.21 -0.04
N PHE A 102 -3.08 -5.09 1.24
CA PHE A 102 -1.74 -5.40 1.78
C PHE A 102 -1.46 -6.90 1.92
N GLY A 103 -2.31 -7.80 1.41
CA GLY A 103 -2.17 -9.25 1.60
C GLY A 103 -0.87 -9.86 1.01
N ARG A 104 -0.15 -9.11 0.17
CA ARG A 104 1.15 -9.49 -0.42
C ARG A 104 2.29 -8.54 -0.02
N THR A 105 2.04 -7.61 0.90
CA THR A 105 3.02 -6.62 1.31
C THR A 105 4.14 -7.27 2.12
N ASN A 106 5.37 -6.88 1.82
CA ASN A 106 6.56 -7.28 2.58
C ASN A 106 7.17 -6.05 3.23
N CYS A 107 7.52 -6.14 4.51
CA CYS A 107 8.40 -5.16 5.14
C CYS A 107 9.87 -5.58 4.98
N LEU A 108 10.78 -4.62 5.14
CA LEU A 108 12.23 -4.83 5.08
C LEU A 108 12.67 -6.02 5.95
N GLU A 109 12.14 -6.12 7.16
CA GLU A 109 12.48 -7.19 8.10
C GLU A 109 12.05 -8.56 7.56
N MET A 110 10.79 -8.69 7.12
CA MET A 110 10.28 -9.93 6.53
C MET A 110 11.08 -10.31 5.29
N TRP A 111 11.31 -9.37 4.38
CA TRP A 111 12.08 -9.62 3.16
C TRP A 111 13.51 -10.09 3.48
N THR A 112 14.17 -9.45 4.45
CA THR A 112 15.54 -9.83 4.85
C THR A 112 15.56 -11.24 5.42
N LYS A 113 14.64 -11.58 6.33
CA LYS A 113 14.52 -12.95 6.88
C LYS A 113 14.28 -13.98 5.78
N ASP A 114 13.40 -13.66 4.86
CA ASP A 114 13.02 -14.56 3.77
C ASP A 114 14.16 -14.78 2.77
N TYR A 115 14.94 -13.73 2.49
CA TYR A 115 16.12 -13.79 1.62
C TYR A 115 17.25 -14.58 2.29
N LEU A 116 17.57 -14.30 3.56
CA LEU A 116 18.58 -15.03 4.35
C LEU A 116 18.25 -16.53 4.44
N ARG A 117 16.97 -16.87 4.62
CA ARG A 117 16.52 -18.27 4.60
C ARG A 117 16.87 -18.98 3.28
N ARG A 118 16.82 -18.26 2.16
CA ARG A 118 17.13 -18.78 0.81
C ARG A 118 18.64 -18.77 0.51
N HIS A 119 19.42 -17.91 1.15
CA HIS A 119 20.86 -17.71 0.90
C HIS A 119 21.66 -17.96 2.18
N ARG A 120 21.48 -19.15 2.75
CA ARG A 120 21.99 -19.51 4.09
C ARG A 120 23.51 -19.49 4.23
N ASP A 121 24.24 -19.37 3.12
CA ASP A 121 25.70 -19.40 3.03
C ASP A 121 26.33 -18.03 2.70
N GLU A 122 25.52 -16.97 2.57
CA GLU A 122 25.99 -15.60 2.24
C GLU A 122 26.18 -14.73 3.50
N ASP A 123 27.09 -13.76 3.44
CA ASP A 123 27.47 -12.87 4.55
C ASP A 123 26.30 -11.94 4.97
N GLU A 124 25.82 -12.07 6.21
CA GLU A 124 24.72 -11.28 6.75
C GLU A 124 24.93 -9.75 6.64
N ASP A 125 26.17 -9.26 6.70
CA ASP A 125 26.44 -7.83 6.64
C ASP A 125 26.36 -7.29 5.21
N GLU A 126 26.79 -8.07 4.20
CA GLU A 126 26.55 -7.74 2.80
C GLU A 126 25.04 -7.74 2.49
N MET A 127 24.29 -8.65 3.11
CA MET A 127 22.83 -8.71 2.95
C MET A 127 22.10 -7.54 3.58
N LYS A 128 22.53 -7.06 4.76
CA LYS A 128 22.00 -5.82 5.33
C LYS A 128 22.26 -4.64 4.41
N VAL A 129 23.38 -4.61 3.69
CA VAL A 129 23.67 -3.55 2.69
C VAL A 129 22.72 -3.64 1.49
N ILE A 130 22.44 -4.85 0.97
CA ILE A 130 21.48 -5.04 -0.15
C ILE A 130 20.06 -4.69 0.28
N ALA A 131 19.61 -5.19 1.44
CA ALA A 131 18.30 -4.91 1.99
C ALA A 131 18.12 -3.41 2.23
N LYS A 132 19.13 -2.77 2.84
CA LYS A 132 19.14 -1.33 3.02
C LYS A 132 19.12 -0.63 1.68
N SER A 133 19.93 -1.01 0.69
CA SER A 133 19.91 -0.41 -0.68
C SER A 133 18.54 -0.52 -1.37
N ARG A 134 17.86 -1.66 -1.22
CA ARG A 134 16.53 -1.91 -1.81
C ARG A 134 15.43 -1.06 -1.17
N PHE A 135 15.55 -0.76 0.12
CA PHE A 135 14.56 0.03 0.87
C PHE A 135 15.04 1.46 1.22
N SER A 136 16.29 1.85 0.93
CA SER A 136 16.89 3.14 1.36
C SER A 136 16.55 4.32 0.46
N GLY A 137 15.46 4.22 -0.31
CA GLY A 137 14.86 5.36 -0.96
C GLY A 137 15.78 6.27 -1.80
N ASN A 138 16.78 5.71 -2.48
CA ASN A 138 17.58 6.52 -3.38
C ASN A 138 16.68 6.93 -4.57
N LEU A 139 16.42 8.23 -4.77
CA LEU A 139 15.45 8.73 -5.76
C LEU A 139 15.61 8.14 -7.17
N LYS A 140 16.84 7.76 -7.56
CA LYS A 140 17.13 7.08 -8.84
C LYS A 140 16.71 5.60 -8.84
N SER A 141 16.88 4.88 -7.73
CA SER A 141 16.44 3.48 -7.61
C SER A 141 14.94 3.38 -7.30
N GLU A 142 14.37 4.27 -6.50
CA GLU A 142 12.91 4.33 -6.25
C GLU A 142 12.15 4.67 -7.52
N ARG A 143 12.62 5.64 -8.30
CA ARG A 143 12.08 5.86 -9.65
C ARG A 143 12.15 4.60 -10.46
N GLY A 144 13.17 3.76 -10.32
CA GLY A 144 13.27 2.47 -11.01
C GLY A 144 12.28 1.42 -10.51
N TYR A 145 12.19 1.21 -9.18
CA TYR A 145 11.33 0.19 -8.59
C TYR A 145 9.85 0.57 -8.59
N ALA A 146 9.52 1.81 -8.23
CA ALA A 146 8.17 2.31 -8.42
C ALA A 146 7.84 2.41 -9.92
N LYS A 147 8.79 2.78 -10.80
CA LYS A 147 8.57 2.61 -12.27
C LYS A 147 8.34 1.17 -12.64
N GLU A 148 9.00 0.18 -12.06
CA GLU A 148 8.87 -1.23 -12.43
C GLU A 148 7.56 -1.82 -11.90
N GLU A 149 7.18 -1.49 -10.66
CA GLU A 149 5.91 -1.87 -10.03
C GLU A 149 4.71 -1.16 -10.69
N LEU A 150 4.89 0.10 -11.14
CA LEU A 150 3.90 0.87 -11.89
C LEU A 150 3.98 0.68 -13.42
N ARG A 151 5.08 0.09 -13.94
CA ARG A 151 5.40 -0.03 -15.38
C ARG A 151 4.34 -0.79 -16.13
N LEU A 152 3.66 -1.66 -15.40
CA LEU A 152 2.69 -2.53 -15.97
C LEU A 152 1.40 -1.79 -16.34
N HIS A 153 1.03 -0.68 -15.68
CA HIS A 153 -0.31 -0.08 -15.89
C HIS A 153 -0.44 1.45 -15.80
N LEU A 154 0.50 2.18 -15.20
CA LEU A 154 0.33 3.62 -14.89
C LEU A 154 1.34 4.54 -15.58
N TYR A 155 2.31 4.01 -16.34
CA TYR A 155 3.51 4.76 -16.74
C TYR A 155 3.58 5.22 -18.20
N ASN A 156 2.68 4.81 -19.08
CA ASN A 156 2.86 5.05 -20.52
C ASN A 156 2.77 6.53 -20.96
N ASP A 157 2.38 7.45 -20.07
CA ASP A 157 2.06 8.84 -20.43
C ASP A 157 2.61 9.89 -19.42
N ILE A 158 3.77 9.65 -18.80
CA ILE A 158 4.51 10.68 -18.00
C ILE A 158 5.88 10.95 -18.61
#